data_AF-A0A847XG28-F1
#
_entry.id   AF-A0A847XG28-F1
#
_cell.length_a   1.000
_cell.length_b   1.000
_cell.length_c   1.000
_cell.angle_alpha   90.00
_cell.angle_beta   90.00
_cell.angle_gamma   90.00
#
_symmetry.space_group_name_H-M   'P 1'
#
loop_
_entity.id
_entity.type
_entity.pdbx_description
1 polymer ?
#
loop_
_entity_poly.entity_id
_entity_poly.type
_entity_poly.pdbx_seq_one_letter_code
_entity_poly.pdbx_strand_id
1 'polypeptide(L)'
;NITKIIVGFPKNMNNTVGPQGEKVLNFVDKLKKKFNIEIILEDERLTTMAAERTLIEGDISRKNRKKVIDKVAATYILQTYLDRI
;
A
#
# COMPACT_ATOMS: atom_id res chain seq x y z
N ASN A 1 3.96 4.64 -20.87
CA ASN A 1 3.18 3.40 -20.69
C ASN A 1 3.39 2.86 -19.28
N ILE A 2 2.33 2.33 -18.66
CA ILE A 2 2.40 1.66 -17.36
C ILE A 2 2.51 0.16 -17.61
N THR A 3 3.50 -0.50 -17.01
CA THR A 3 3.79 -1.93 -17.21
C THR A 3 3.39 -2.81 -16.04
N LYS A 4 3.33 -2.25 -14.82
CA LYS A 4 2.97 -2.95 -13.58
C LYS A 4 2.16 -2.06 -12.65
N ILE A 5 1.32 -2.68 -11.82
CA ILE A 5 0.59 -2.03 -10.72
C ILE A 5 1.00 -2.74 -9.42
N ILE A 6 1.49 -1.96 -8.45
CA ILE A 6 1.84 -2.46 -7.13
C ILE A 6 0.70 -2.13 -6.16
N VAL A 7 0.23 -3.13 -5.42
CA VAL A 7 -0.87 -2.99 -4.46
C VAL A 7 -0.40 -3.47 -3.09
N GLY A 8 -0.53 -2.61 -2.09
CA GLY A 8 -0.26 -2.98 -0.69
C GLY A 8 -1.17 -4.10 -0.23
N PHE A 9 -0.59 -5.13 0.37
CA PHE A 9 -1.28 -6.32 0.84
C PHE A 9 -1.12 -6.46 2.35
N PRO A 10 -2.13 -6.05 3.13
CA PRO A 10 -2.06 -6.07 4.58
C PRO A 10 -2.21 -7.49 5.09
N LYS A 11 -1.07 -8.06 5.52
CA LYS A 11 -1.02 -9.33 6.25
C LYS A 11 -0.93 -9.06 7.75
N ASN A 12 -1.51 -9.96 8.53
CA ASN A 12 -1.29 -9.99 9.97
C ASN A 12 0.18 -10.34 10.26
N MET A 13 0.67 -10.04 11.47
CA MET A 13 2.06 -10.32 11.86
C MET A 13 2.41 -11.82 11.82
N ASN A 14 1.42 -12.69 11.99
CA ASN A 14 1.56 -14.15 11.82
C ASN A 14 1.39 -14.63 10.35
N ASN A 15 1.51 -13.72 9.37
CA ASN A 15 1.33 -13.96 7.93
C ASN A 15 -0.09 -14.37 7.48
N THR A 16 -1.08 -14.41 8.38
CA THR A 16 -2.47 -14.69 8.00
C THR A 16 -3.13 -13.49 7.29
N VAL A 17 -4.12 -13.78 6.45
CA VAL A 17 -4.93 -12.75 5.76
C VAL A 17 -6.10 -12.37 6.66
N GLY A 18 -6.16 -11.10 7.05
CA GLY A 18 -7.29 -10.55 7.80
C GLY A 18 -8.41 -10.03 6.88
N PRO A 19 -9.53 -9.54 7.46
CA PRO A 19 -10.65 -9.00 6.69
C PRO A 19 -10.27 -7.88 5.71
N GLN A 20 -9.25 -7.08 6.03
CA GLN A 20 -8.75 -6.04 5.13
C GLN A 20 -7.98 -6.63 3.95
N GLY A 21 -7.17 -7.67 4.18
CA GLY A 21 -6.46 -8.39 3.12
C GLY A 21 -7.44 -9.03 2.13
N GLU A 22 -8.53 -9.62 2.63
CA GLU A 22 -9.61 -10.16 1.78
C GLU A 22 -10.25 -9.08 0.89
N LYS A 23 -10.47 -7.88 1.43
CA LYS A 23 -10.98 -6.75 0.62
C LYS A 23 -10.00 -6.35 -0.47
N VAL A 24 -8.70 -6.34 -0.17
CA VAL A 24 -7.65 -6.05 -1.16
C VAL A 24 -7.61 -7.12 -2.25
N LEU A 25 -7.69 -8.40 -1.90
CA LEU A 25 -7.75 -9.50 -2.89
C LEU A 25 -8.94 -9.35 -3.84
N ASN A 26 -10.12 -9.06 -3.29
CA ASN A 26 -11.33 -8.80 -4.09
C ASN A 26 -11.18 -7.56 -4.99
N PHE A 27 -10.48 -6.52 -4.53
CA PHE A 27 -10.18 -5.34 -5.34
C PHE A 27 -9.21 -5.68 -6.48
N VAL A 28 -8.16 -6.44 -6.20
CA VAL A 28 -7.18 -6.88 -7.20
C VAL A 28 -7.82 -7.77 -8.27
N ASP A 29 -8.73 -8.66 -7.89
CA ASP A 29 -9.49 -9.45 -8.86
C ASP A 29 -10.29 -8.56 -9.84
N LYS A 30 -10.94 -7.51 -9.33
CA LYS A 30 -11.62 -6.53 -10.18
C LYS A 30 -10.65 -5.77 -11.08
N LEU A 31 -9.46 -5.42 -10.58
CA LEU A 31 -8.44 -4.74 -11.39
C LEU A 31 -7.93 -5.64 -12.51
N LYS A 32 -7.63 -6.92 -12.24
CA LYS A 32 -7.18 -7.90 -13.24
C LYS A 32 -8.21 -8.11 -14.35
N LYS A 33 -9.51 -8.06 -14.01
CA LYS A 33 -10.61 -8.14 -14.99
C LYS A 33 -10.72 -6.90 -15.88
N LYS A 34 -10.29 -5.74 -15.39
CA LYS A 34 -10.41 -4.45 -16.09
C LYS A 34 -9.16 -4.08 -16.89
N PHE A 35 -7.99 -4.47 -16.41
CA PHE A 35 -6.71 -4.08 -16.98
C PHE A 35 -5.87 -5.31 -17.27
N ASN A 36 -5.35 -5.41 -18.50
CA ASN A 36 -4.36 -6.42 -18.88
C ASN A 36 -2.94 -5.95 -18.50
N ILE A 37 -2.75 -5.61 -17.24
CA ILE A 37 -1.47 -5.14 -16.68
C ILE A 37 -1.12 -6.05 -15.51
N GLU A 38 0.16 -6.39 -15.36
CA GLU A 38 0.64 -7.19 -14.24
C GLU A 38 0.37 -6.49 -12.91
N ILE A 39 -0.23 -7.20 -11.96
CA ILE A 39 -0.54 -6.68 -10.62
C ILE A 39 0.24 -7.49 -9.59
N ILE A 40 1.05 -6.79 -8.79
CA ILE A 40 1.90 -7.34 -7.75
C ILE A 40 1.34 -6.94 -6.38
N LEU A 41 1.18 -7.93 -5.50
CA LEU A 41 0.85 -7.72 -4.11
C LEU A 41 2.14 -7.54 -3.31
N GLU A 42 2.32 -6.37 -2.70
CA GLU A 42 3.50 -6.06 -1.89
C GLU A 42 3.12 -6.04 -0.41
N ASP A 43 3.96 -6.62 0.44
CA ASP A 43 3.67 -6.69 1.88
C ASP A 43 3.68 -5.29 2.50
N GLU A 44 2.53 -4.85 3.01
CA GLU A 44 2.36 -3.49 3.54
C GLU A 44 2.72 -3.37 5.03
N ARG A 45 3.21 -4.43 5.66
CA ARG A 45 3.59 -4.36 7.07
C ARG A 45 4.64 -3.27 7.28
N LEU A 46 4.45 -2.47 8.34
CA LEU A 46 5.32 -1.35 8.76
C LEU A 46 5.25 -0.06 7.92
N THR A 47 4.63 -0.05 6.73
CA THR A 47 4.59 1.14 5.87
C THR A 47 3.67 2.24 6.42
N THR A 48 2.53 1.87 7.02
CA THR A 48 1.59 2.84 7.62
C THR A 48 2.23 3.59 8.79
N MET A 49 3.00 2.89 9.62
CA MET A 49 3.68 3.50 10.77
C MET A 49 4.84 4.40 10.32
N ALA A 50 5.59 3.99 9.29
CA ALA A 50 6.63 4.84 8.68
C ALA A 50 6.04 6.09 8.03
N ALA A 51 4.92 5.96 7.31
CA ALA A 51 4.19 7.08 6.73
C ALA A 51 3.68 8.05 7.80
N GLU A 52 3.10 7.54 8.89
CA GLU A 52 2.62 8.38 9.98
C GLU A 52 3.74 9.14 10.69
N ARG A 53 4.89 8.50 10.92
CA ARG A 53 6.09 9.16 11.48
C ARG A 53 6.59 10.29 10.58
N THR A 54 6.71 10.03 9.29
CA THR A 54 7.14 11.04 8.30
C THR A 54 6.22 12.26 8.27
N LEU A 55 4.91 12.03 8.40
CA LEU A 55 3.93 13.10 8.47
C LEU A 55 3.95 13.88 9.80
N ILE A 56 4.39 13.24 10.89
CA ILE A 56 4.64 13.92 12.16
C ILE A 56 5.88 14.81 12.05
N GLU A 57 6.97 14.29 11.51
CA GLU A 57 8.24 15.00 11.33
C GLU A 57 8.10 16.20 10.37
N GLY A 58 7.24 16.08 9.36
CA GLY A 58 6.88 17.18 8.45
C GLY A 58 5.91 18.23 9.03
N ASP A 59 5.66 18.21 10.34
CA ASP A 59 4.78 19.13 11.09
C ASP A 59 3.36 19.29 10.51
N ILE A 60 2.86 18.23 9.88
CA ILE A 60 1.52 18.23 9.29
C ILE A 60 0.50 18.03 10.40
N SER A 61 -0.49 18.93 10.50
CA SER A 61 -1.58 18.81 11.48
C SER A 61 -2.35 17.49 11.30
N ARG A 62 -2.81 16.88 12.41
CA ARG A 62 -3.56 15.60 12.39
C ARG A 62 -4.73 15.61 11.39
N LYS A 63 -5.42 16.74 11.25
CA LYS A 63 -6.52 16.93 10.29
C LYS A 63 -6.05 16.79 8.83
N ASN A 64 -4.87 17.30 8.52
CA ASN A 64 -4.29 17.22 7.18
C ASN A 64 -3.60 15.88 6.91
N ARG A 65 -3.09 15.18 7.93
CA ARG A 65 -2.48 13.85 7.76
C ARG A 65 -3.41 12.85 7.09
N LYS A 66 -4.69 12.79 7.51
CA LYS A 66 -5.69 11.91 6.89
C LYS A 66 -5.88 12.14 5.38
N LYS A 67 -5.53 13.33 4.87
CA LYS A 67 -5.65 13.65 3.43
C LYS A 67 -4.44 13.19 2.62
N VAL A 68 -3.29 12.99 3.26
CA VAL A 68 -2.02 12.71 2.58
C VAL A 68 -1.45 11.34 2.91
N ILE A 69 -1.91 10.70 4.00
CA ILE A 69 -1.41 9.41 4.46
C ILE A 69 -1.50 8.32 3.40
N ASP A 70 -2.60 8.27 2.63
CA ASP A 70 -2.77 7.27 1.57
C ASP A 70 -1.73 7.43 0.46
N LYS A 71 -1.39 8.68 0.09
CA LYS A 71 -0.36 8.97 -0.93
C LYS A 71 1.04 8.61 -0.43
N VAL A 72 1.32 8.94 0.83
CA VAL A 72 2.60 8.63 1.45
C VAL A 72 2.76 7.11 1.58
N ALA A 73 1.74 6.41 2.06
CA ALA A 73 1.72 4.94 2.15
C ALA A 73 1.95 4.29 0.77
N ALA A 74 1.27 4.77 -0.28
CA ALA A 74 1.49 4.28 -1.64
C ALA A 74 2.94 4.48 -2.12
N THR A 75 3.58 5.58 -1.74
CA THR A 75 4.99 5.84 -2.06
C THR A 75 5.90 4.83 -1.36
N TYR A 76 5.66 4.56 -0.07
CA TYR A 76 6.42 3.53 0.67
C TYR A 76 6.22 2.14 0.10
N ILE A 77 4.99 1.75 -0.23
CA ILE A 77 4.70 0.45 -0.87
C ILE A 77 5.51 0.29 -2.15
N LEU A 78 5.51 1.32 -3.00
CA LEU A 78 6.28 1.29 -4.24
C LEU A 78 7.78 1.22 -3.96
N GLN A 79 8.29 2.02 -3.01
CA GLN A 79 9.71 2.01 -2.66
C GLN A 79 10.15 0.63 -2.15
N THR A 80 9.39 0.00 -1.26
CA THR A 80 9.68 -1.37 -0.76
C THR A 80 9.79 -2.38 -1.90
N TYR A 81 8.92 -2.29 -2.90
CA TYR A 81 9.01 -3.14 -4.08
C TYR A 81 10.27 -2.84 -4.92
N LEU A 82 10.58 -1.56 -5.12
CA LEU A 82 11.76 -1.13 -5.90
C LEU A 82 13.08 -1.47 -5.21
N ASP A 83 13.14 -1.50 -3.88
CA ASP A 83 14.35 -1.86 -3.13
C ASP A 83 14.66 -3.36 -3.20
N ARG A 84 13.69 -4.19 -3.60
CA ARG A 84 13.83 -5.65 -3.71
C ARG A 84 14.25 -6.13 -5.10
N ILE A 85 14.17 -5.28 -6.11
CA ILE A 85 14.54 -5.60 -7.51
C ILE A 85 15.97 -5.19 -7.80
#